data_AF-A0AAP1WEK7-F1
#
_entry.id   AF-A0AAP1WEK7-F1
#
_cell.length_a   1.000
_cell.length_b   1.000
_cell.length_c   1.000
_cell.angle_alpha   90.00
_cell.angle_beta   90.00
_cell.angle_gamma   90.00
#
_symmetry.space_group_name_H-M   'P 1'
#
loop_
_entity.id
_entity.type
_entity.pdbx_description
1 polymer ?
#
loop_
_entity_poly.entity_id
_entity_poly.type
_entity_poly.pdbx_seq_one_letter_code
_entity_poly.pdbx_strand_id
1 'polypeptide(L)' 'MARLEVNRSGELEVFARVVESGGFSAAARRCGMTPSAVSKLITRLEQRLGTRLLNRSTRQLQLTPE' A
#
# COMPACT_ATOMS: atom_id res chain seq x y z
N MET A 1 -12.41 8.92 13.03
CA MET A 1 -11.38 8.36 12.14
C MET A 1 -12.06 7.81 10.91
N ALA A 2 -11.74 8.34 9.73
CA ALA A 2 -12.36 7.91 8.49
C ALA A 2 -12.06 6.43 8.26
N ARG A 3 -13.11 5.59 8.30
CA ARG A 3 -13.02 4.24 7.73
C ARG A 3 -12.70 4.45 6.27
N LEU A 4 -11.46 4.16 5.85
CA LEU A 4 -11.14 4.11 4.43
C LEU A 4 -12.10 3.11 3.79
N GLU A 5 -13.06 3.62 3.02
CA GLU A 5 -13.87 2.76 2.17
C GLU A 5 -12.91 2.11 1.18
N VAL A 6 -12.95 0.77 1.09
CA VAL A 6 -12.12 0.02 0.15
C VAL A 6 -12.67 0.25 -1.25
N ASN A 7 -12.26 1.38 -1.82
CA ASN A 7 -12.58 1.84 -3.16
C ASN A 7 -11.28 2.26 -3.86
N ARG A 8 -11.34 2.61 -5.14
CA ARG A 8 -10.15 2.92 -5.96
C ARG A 8 -9.30 4.03 -5.35
N SER A 9 -9.94 5.04 -4.76
CA SER A 9 -9.26 6.16 -4.11
C SER A 9 -8.57 5.72 -2.83
N GLY A 10 -9.22 4.87 -2.02
CA GLY A 10 -8.62 4.31 -0.81
C GLY A 10 -7.41 3.41 -1.10
N GLU A 11 -7.42 2.64 -2.19
CA GLU A 11 -6.26 1.84 -2.62
C GLU A 11 -5.04 2.72 -2.97
N LEU A 12 -5.26 3.81 -3.71
CA LEU A 12 -4.23 4.76 -4.08
C LEU A 12 -3.71 5.55 -2.87
N GLU A 13 -4.59 5.95 -1.95
CA GLU A 13 -4.19 6.62 -0.71
C GLU A 13 -3.30 5.71 0.14
N VAL A 14 -3.66 4.43 0.26
CA VAL A 14 -2.84 3.44 0.98
C VAL A 14 -1.49 3.25 0.29
N PHE A 15 -1.43 3.21 -1.05
CA PHE A 15 -0.16 3.18 -1.78
C PHE A 15 0.71 4.40 -1.51
N ALA A 16 0.16 5.62 -1.61
CA ALA A 16 0.89 6.84 -1.31
C ALA A 16 1.44 6.83 0.12
N ARG A 17 0.64 6.38 1.10
CA ARG A 17 1.10 6.23 2.49
C ARG A 17 2.20 5.21 2.67
N VAL A 18 2.18 4.10 1.93
CA VAL A 18 3.23 3.08 1.96
C VAL A 18 4.55 3.64 1.45
N VAL A 19 4.52 4.44 0.38
CA VAL A 19 5.69 5.13 -0.19
C VAL A 19 6.21 6.19 0.78
N GLU A 20 5.35 7.08 1.27
CA GLU A 20 5.72 8.14 2.24
C GLU A 20 6.32 7.57 3.53
N SER A 21 5.77 6.45 4.00
CA SER A 21 6.19 5.84 5.26
C SER A 21 7.39 4.89 5.10
N GLY A 22 7.84 4.63 3.86
CA GLY A 22 8.94 3.71 3.55
C GLY A 22 8.65 2.24 3.91
N GLY A 23 7.39 1.86 4.10
CA GLY A 23 7.05 0.49 4.44
C GLY A 23 5.62 0.24 4.92
N PHE A 24 5.19 -1.03 4.78
CA PHE A 24 3.84 -1.49 5.11
C PHE A 24 3.47 -1.33 6.58
N SER A 25 4.40 -1.62 7.50
CA SER A 25 4.12 -1.54 8.94
C SER A 25 3.90 -0.10 9.42
N ALA A 26 4.69 0.84 8.90
CA ALA A 26 4.55 2.26 9.25
C ALA A 26 3.27 2.86 8.65
N ALA A 27 2.95 2.53 7.40
CA ALA A 27 1.71 2.96 6.75
C ALA A 27 0.47 2.36 7.43
N ALA A 28 0.50 1.08 7.80
CA ALA A 28 -0.60 0.42 8.50
C ALA A 28 -0.94 1.12 9.82
N ARG A 29 0.06 1.51 10.61
CA ARG A 29 -0.14 2.30 11.84
C ARG A 29 -0.79 3.64 11.56
N ARG A 30 -0.39 4.34 10.49
CA ARG A 30 -0.95 5.64 10.09
C ARG A 30 -2.38 5.53 9.57
N CYS A 31 -2.72 4.45 8.88
CA CYS A 31 -4.04 4.22 8.32
C CYS A 31 -5.01 3.52 9.29
N GLY A 32 -4.57 3.15 10.50
CA GLY A 32 -5.38 2.38 11.45
C GLY A 32 -5.70 0.96 10.95
N MET A 33 -4.79 0.36 10.18
CA MET A 33 -4.95 -0.95 9.54
C MET A 33 -3.88 -1.94 10.04
N THR A 34 -4.04 -3.22 9.69
CA THR A 34 -2.97 -4.21 9.86
C THR A 34 -2.02 -4.19 8.66
N PRO A 35 -0.72 -4.51 8.83
CA PRO A 35 0.21 -4.62 7.70
C PRO A 35 -0.27 -5.58 6.61
N SER A 36 -0.95 -6.66 7.01
CA SER A 36 -1.56 -7.65 6.11
C SER A 36 -2.69 -7.05 5.28
N ALA A 37 -3.52 -6.17 5.86
CA ALA A 37 -4.59 -5.48 5.16
C ALA A 37 -4.04 -4.50 4.11
N VAL A 38 -3.01 -3.72 4.49
CA VAL A 38 -2.30 -2.82 3.57
C VAL A 38 -1.69 -3.62 2.41
N SER A 39 -0.97 -4.70 2.71
CA SER A 39 -0.39 -5.60 1.71
C SER A 39 -1.44 -6.12 0.70
N LYS A 40 -2.62 -6.51 1.20
CA LYS A 40 -3.73 -6.99 0.37
C LYS A 40 -4.32 -5.91 -0.53
N LEU A 41 -4.45 -4.67 -0.04
CA LEU A 41 -4.92 -3.53 -0.85
C LEU A 41 -3.93 -3.19 -1.97
N ILE A 42 -2.63 -3.15 -1.66
CA ILE A 42 -1.59 -2.95 -2.68
C ILE A 42 -1.61 -4.07 -3.71
N THR A 43 -1.72 -5.34 -3.29
CA THR A 43 -1.82 -6.45 -4.25
C THR A 43 -3.03 -6.30 -5.16
N ARG A 44 -4.18 -5.87 -4.65
CA ARG A 44 -5.37 -5.62 -5.49
C ARG A 44 -5.14 -4.49 -6.49
N LEU A 45 -4.50 -3.41 -6.06
CA LEU A 45 -4.13 -2.29 -6.92
C LEU A 45 -3.20 -2.75 -8.05
N GLU A 46 -2.12 -3.46 -7.72
CA GLU A 46 -1.16 -4.01 -8.68
C GLU A 46 -1.83 -4.97 -9.68
N GLN A 47 -2.67 -5.89 -9.18
CA GLN A 47 -3.43 -6.82 -10.04
C GLN A 47 -4.37 -6.09 -11.00
N ARG A 48 -5.06 -5.05 -10.53
CA ARG A 48 -5.97 -4.25 -11.35
C ARG A 48 -5.22 -3.45 -12.42
N LEU A 49 -4.05 -2.92 -12.09
CA LEU A 49 -3.21 -2.17 -13.02
C LEU A 49 -2.41 -3.09 -13.95
N GLY A 50 -2.34 -4.39 -13.65
CA GLY A 50 -1.54 -5.35 -14.41
C GLY A 50 -0.03 -5.13 -14.26
N THR A 51 0.41 -4.31 -13.30
CA THR A 51 1.81 -3.96 -13.08
C THR A 51 2.17 -4.03 -11.60
N ARG A 52 3.44 -4.30 -11.31
CA ARG A 52 3.98 -4.20 -9.95
C ARG A 52 4.40 -2.77 -9.71
N LEU A 53 3.96 -2.19 -8.59
CA LEU A 53 4.30 -0.83 -8.18
C LEU A 53 5.38 -0.82 -7.09
N LEU A 54 5.51 -1.92 -6.34
CA LEU A 54 6.43 -2.03 -5.21
C LEU A 54 7.23 -3.33 -5.27
N ASN A 55 8.56 -3.20 -5.17
CA ASN A 55 9.44 -4.32 -4.86
C ASN A 55 9.42 -4.56 -3.35
N ARG A 56 8.70 -5.62 -2.94
CA ARG A 56 8.57 -6.04 -1.55
C ARG A 56 9.83 -6.78 -1.11
N SER A 57 10.83 -6.07 -0.58
CA SER A 57 11.88 -6.70 0.22
C SER A 57 11.63 -6.44 1.70
N THR A 58 11.95 -7.42 2.55
CA THR A 58 11.76 -7.33 4.01
C THR A 58 12.66 -6.29 4.68
N ARG A 59 13.64 -5.72 3.94
CA ARG A 59 14.61 -4.74 4.43
C ARG A 59 14.50 -3.36 3.77
N GLN A 60 13.95 -3.28 2.56
CA GLN A 60 13.78 -2.03 1.82
C GLN A 60 12.53 -2.09 0.93
N LEU A 61 11.67 -1.08 1.07
CA LEU A 61 10.60 -0.84 0.11
C LEU A 61 11.18 -0.04 -1.06
N GLN A 62 11.15 -0.59 -2.27
CA GLN A 62 11.59 0.12 -3.47
C GLN A 62 10.41 0.30 -4.43
N LEU A 63 10.25 1.52 -4.95
CA LEU A 63 9.34 1.81 -6.06
C LEU A 63 9.86 1.12 -7.32
N THR A 64 8.96 0.53 -8.09
CA THR A 64 9.28 0.10 -9.47
C THR A 64 9.18 1.31 -10.41
N PRO A 65 9.84 1.27 -11.59
CA PRO A 65 9.84 2.37 -12.55
C PRO A 65 8.58 2.44 -13.43
N GLU A 66 7.71 1.43 -13.37
CA GLU A 66 6.45 1.31 -14.13
C GLU A 66 5.37 2.28 -13.64
#